data_AF-A0A165E5D1-F1
#
_entry.id   AF-A0A165E5D1-F1
#
_cell.length_a   1.000
_cell.length_b   1.000
_cell.length_c   1.000
_cell.angle_alpha   90.00
_cell.angle_beta   90.00
_cell.angle_gamma   90.00
#
_symmetry.space_group_name_H-M   'P 1'
#
loop_
_entity.id
_entity.type
_entity.pdbx_description
1 polymer ?
#
loop_
_entity_poly.entity_id
_entity_poly.type
_entity_poly.pdbx_seq_one_letter_code
_entity_poly.pdbx_strand_id
1 'polypeptide(L)'
;MAIFLSNIAASPRFKRSPLETCLNSTRRSVRDPSLAITLSQRQEDVLKIIKDGTSIFLTGSAGTGKSLLLRKIIKYLHSVYDPGQLAVTASTGLASTKIKGTTLHSWAGIGLGKAGSRF
;
A
#
# COMPACT_ATOMS: atom_id res chain seq x y z
N MET A 1 1.78 -10.04 -8.81
CA MET A 1 1.24 -9.11 -7.78
C MET A 1 1.39 -7.72 -8.36
N ALA A 2 0.36 -7.24 -9.03
CA ALA A 2 0.29 -5.89 -9.58
C ALA A 2 -0.21 -4.96 -8.46
N ILE A 3 0.60 -4.02 -8.03
CA ILE A 3 0.21 -2.98 -7.06
C ILE A 3 0.41 -1.65 -7.78
N PHE A 4 -0.68 -0.91 -7.94
CA PHE A 4 -0.71 0.39 -8.57
C PHE A 4 -0.33 1.43 -7.50
N LEU A 5 0.89 1.99 -7.56
CA LEU A 5 1.26 3.17 -6.78
C LEU A 5 1.05 4.40 -7.67
N SER A 6 -0.18 4.87 -7.75
CA SER A 6 -0.48 6.20 -8.28
C SER A 6 -0.66 7.16 -7.11
N ASN A 7 -0.13 8.36 -7.25
CA ASN A 7 -0.38 9.51 -6.39
C ASN A 7 -1.89 9.83 -6.42
N ILE A 8 -2.66 9.28 -5.48
CA ILE A 8 -4.09 9.54 -5.40
C ILE A 8 -4.38 10.35 -4.14
N ALA A 9 -4.88 11.56 -4.39
CA ALA A 9 -5.35 12.52 -3.41
C ALA A 9 -6.33 11.90 -2.40
N ALA A 10 -6.29 12.44 -1.18
CA ALA A 10 -7.12 12.07 -0.03
C ALA A 10 -8.59 11.85 -0.41
N SER A 11 -9.13 10.67 -0.10
CA SER A 11 -10.56 10.37 -0.20
C SER A 11 -11.35 10.93 1.01
N PRO A 12 -12.66 11.23 0.85
CA PRO A 12 -13.45 11.89 1.89
C PRO A 12 -13.66 10.97 3.10
N ARG A 13 -13.44 11.55 4.28
CA ARG A 13 -13.56 10.94 5.62
C ARG A 13 -14.90 10.21 5.81
N PHE A 14 -14.93 8.88 5.67
CA PHE A 14 -16.05 8.04 6.08
C PHE A 14 -16.04 7.86 7.60
N LYS A 15 -17.12 8.31 8.27
CA LYS A 15 -17.30 8.17 9.72
C LYS A 15 -17.35 6.68 10.08
N ARG A 16 -16.43 6.24 10.95
CA ARG A 16 -16.29 4.84 11.39
C ARG A 16 -17.57 4.40 12.12
N SER A 17 -18.14 3.27 11.72
CA SER A 17 -19.20 2.59 12.48
C SER A 17 -18.61 1.85 13.70
N PRO A 18 -19.38 1.61 14.77
CA PRO A 18 -18.88 1.07 16.05
C PRO A 18 -18.29 -0.36 16.02
N LEU A 19 -18.29 -1.04 14.86
CA LEU A 19 -17.86 -2.44 14.75
C LEU A 19 -16.37 -2.61 14.39
N GLU A 20 -15.66 -1.53 14.04
CA GLU A 20 -14.20 -1.53 13.75
C GLU A 20 -13.32 -1.41 15.00
N THR A 21 -13.89 -1.34 16.21
CA THR A 21 -13.14 -1.11 17.45
C THR A 21 -12.40 -2.36 17.97
N CYS A 22 -12.72 -3.56 17.48
CA CYS A 22 -12.08 -4.80 17.95
C CYS A 22 -10.81 -5.22 17.17
N LEU A 23 -10.49 -4.57 16.04
CA LEU A 23 -9.26 -4.82 15.26
C LEU A 23 -8.05 -3.98 15.72
N ASN A 24 -8.08 -3.43 16.94
CA ASN A 24 -6.90 -2.85 17.59
C ASN A 24 -6.07 -3.89 18.37
N SER A 25 -6.30 -5.18 18.15
CA SER A 25 -5.49 -6.23 18.76
C SER A 25 -4.07 -6.24 18.17
N THR A 26 -3.11 -5.86 19.00
CA THR A 26 -1.65 -5.91 18.81
C THR A 26 -1.01 -4.90 17.84
N ARG A 27 -0.75 -3.68 18.34
CA ARG A 27 0.47 -2.93 17.96
C ARG A 27 1.71 -3.69 18.47
N ARG A 28 2.05 -4.83 17.86
CA ARG A 28 3.42 -5.34 17.96
C ARG A 28 4.27 -4.48 17.03
N SER A 29 5.15 -3.68 17.61
CA SER A 29 6.32 -3.14 16.92
C SER A 29 7.24 -4.32 16.54
N VAL A 30 6.84 -5.11 15.55
CA VAL A 30 7.71 -6.08 14.91
C VAL A 30 8.72 -5.24 14.14
N ARG A 31 9.94 -5.12 14.69
CA ARG A 31 11.10 -4.66 13.93
C ARG A 31 11.22 -5.62 12.75
N ASP A 32 10.80 -5.21 11.56
CA ASP A 32 10.86 -6.06 10.37
C ASP A 32 12.34 -6.14 9.93
N PRO A 33 13.05 -7.26 10.19
CA PRO A 33 14.48 -7.36 9.92
C PRO A 33 14.78 -7.27 8.41
N SER A 34 13.76 -7.49 7.58
CA SER A 34 13.90 -7.46 6.13
C SER A 34 14.25 -6.07 5.60
N LEU A 35 13.93 -4.98 6.32
CA LEU A 35 14.25 -3.62 5.87
C LEU A 35 15.76 -3.30 5.90
N ALA A 36 16.56 -4.08 6.63
CA ALA A 36 18.02 -3.94 6.69
C ALA A 36 18.76 -4.58 5.51
N ILE A 37 18.03 -5.28 4.61
CA ILE A 37 18.62 -5.93 3.44
C ILE A 37 19.07 -4.87 2.41
N THR A 38 20.31 -4.94 1.93
CA THR A 38 20.83 -4.09 0.85
C THR A 38 20.07 -4.34 -0.46
N LEU A 39 19.69 -3.28 -1.16
CA LEU A 39 18.99 -3.40 -2.44
C LEU A 39 19.99 -3.66 -3.58
N SER A 40 19.53 -4.31 -4.65
CA SER A 40 20.34 -4.40 -5.86
C SER A 40 20.35 -3.06 -6.62
N GLN A 41 21.35 -2.83 -7.46
CA GLN A 41 21.48 -1.59 -8.24
C GLN A 41 20.18 -1.22 -8.97
N ARG A 42 19.55 -2.19 -9.65
CA ARG A 42 18.28 -1.98 -10.36
C ARG A 42 17.13 -1.57 -9.43
N GLN A 43 17.10 -2.11 -8.22
CA GLN A 43 16.08 -1.74 -7.22
C GLN A 43 16.31 -0.34 -6.68
N GLU A 44 17.56 0.12 -6.59
CA GLU A 44 17.93 1.49 -6.24
C GLU A 44 17.57 2.49 -7.34
N ASP A 45 17.80 2.12 -8.61
CA ASP A 45 17.41 2.95 -9.75
C ASP A 45 15.89 3.17 -9.78
N VAL A 46 15.13 2.11 -9.49
CA VAL A 46 13.67 2.20 -9.35
C VAL A 46 13.27 3.11 -8.19
N LEU A 47 13.97 3.05 -7.04
CA LEU A 47 13.73 4.00 -5.96
C LEU A 47 13.97 5.43 -6.40
N LYS A 48 15.04 5.71 -7.17
CA LYS A 48 15.32 7.06 -7.68
C LYS A 48 14.17 7.60 -8.54
N ILE A 49 13.67 6.79 -9.48
CA ILE A 49 12.53 7.16 -10.34
C ILE A 49 11.27 7.51 -9.51
N ILE A 50 11.04 6.80 -8.40
CA ILE A 50 9.93 7.09 -7.49
C ILE A 50 10.16 8.39 -6.72
N LYS A 51 11.39 8.66 -6.29
CA LYS A 51 11.76 9.93 -5.64
C LYS A 51 11.53 11.12 -6.56
N ASP A 52 11.72 10.92 -7.85
CA ASP A 52 11.44 11.92 -8.89
C ASP A 52 9.92 12.11 -9.13
N GLY A 53 9.05 11.39 -8.40
CA GLY A 53 7.59 11.51 -8.47
C GLY A 53 6.95 10.79 -9.66
N THR A 54 7.71 9.94 -10.36
CA THR A 54 7.20 9.22 -11.54
C THR A 54 6.36 8.02 -11.13
N SER A 55 5.23 7.80 -11.81
CA SER A 55 4.39 6.62 -11.62
C SER A 55 5.06 5.38 -12.20
N ILE A 56 5.16 4.32 -11.41
CA ILE A 56 5.85 3.08 -11.82
C ILE A 56 4.97 1.85 -11.68
N PHE A 57 5.27 0.84 -12.49
CA PHE A 57 4.66 -0.48 -12.40
C PHE A 57 5.74 -1.55 -12.15
N LEU A 58 5.71 -2.20 -10.99
CA LEU A 58 6.68 -3.21 -10.59
C LEU A 58 6.26 -4.60 -11.08
N THR A 59 7.08 -5.22 -11.93
CA THR A 59 6.86 -6.58 -12.44
C THR A 59 8.05 -7.50 -12.12
N GLY A 60 7.89 -8.81 -12.35
CA GLY A 60 8.97 -9.79 -12.21
C GLY A 60 8.52 -11.15 -11.66
N SER A 61 9.31 -12.19 -11.92
CA SER A 61 9.08 -13.58 -11.49
C SER A 61 8.98 -13.73 -9.97
N ALA A 62 8.42 -14.84 -9.48
CA ALA A 62 8.38 -15.12 -8.04
C ALA A 62 9.81 -15.14 -7.44
N GLY A 63 9.95 -14.71 -6.19
CA GLY A 63 11.26 -14.72 -5.50
C GLY A 63 12.18 -13.51 -5.76
N THR A 64 11.86 -12.60 -6.69
CA THR A 64 12.73 -11.45 -7.03
C THR A 64 12.73 -10.28 -6.03
N GLY A 65 12.17 -10.46 -4.83
CA GLY A 65 12.19 -9.41 -3.80
C GLY A 65 11.26 -8.21 -4.03
N LYS A 66 10.27 -8.30 -4.94
CA LYS A 66 9.30 -7.19 -5.19
C LYS A 66 8.60 -6.70 -3.91
N SER A 67 8.16 -7.62 -3.07
CA SER A 67 7.51 -7.28 -1.79
C SER A 67 8.45 -6.55 -0.84
N LEU A 68 9.75 -6.85 -0.89
CA LEU A 68 10.77 -6.18 -0.09
C LEU A 68 10.98 -4.74 -0.57
N LEU A 69 11.19 -4.57 -1.88
CA LEU A 69 11.31 -3.25 -2.51
C LEU A 69 10.09 -2.38 -2.20
N LEU A 70 8.90 -2.94 -2.32
CA LEU A 70 7.64 -2.24 -2.08
C LEU A 70 7.50 -1.77 -0.62
N ARG A 71 7.95 -2.54 0.37
CA ARG A 71 7.99 -2.07 1.78
C ARG A 71 8.92 -0.88 1.97
N LYS A 72 10.08 -0.87 1.31
CA LYS A 72 11.01 0.27 1.37
C LYS A 72 10.42 1.51 0.70
N ILE A 73 9.76 1.34 -0.44
CA ILE A 73 9.05 2.41 -1.13
C ILE A 73 7.98 3.02 -0.21
N ILE A 74 7.11 2.19 0.38
CA ILE A 74 6.06 2.66 1.30
C ILE A 74 6.66 3.41 2.49
N LYS A 75 7.75 2.90 3.09
CA LYS A 75 8.45 3.57 4.19
C LYS A 75 8.98 4.95 3.76
N TYR A 76 9.57 5.04 2.57
CA TYR A 76 10.04 6.30 2.02
C TYR A 76 8.87 7.27 1.77
N LEU A 77 7.79 6.81 1.13
CA LEU A 77 6.62 7.66 0.87
C LEU A 77 5.97 8.15 2.17
N HIS A 78 5.91 7.34 3.22
CA HIS A 78 5.46 7.80 4.54
C HIS A 78 6.38 8.83 5.20
N SER A 79 7.65 8.93 4.79
CA SER A 79 8.56 9.97 5.27
C SER A 79 8.45 11.28 4.49
N VAL A 80 7.89 11.24 3.28
CA VAL A 80 7.73 12.40 2.39
C VAL A 80 6.34 13.01 2.50
N TYR A 81 5.31 12.16 2.62
CA TYR A 81 3.90 12.56 2.63
C TYR A 81 3.29 12.50 4.02
N ASP A 82 2.47 13.49 4.35
CA ASP A 82 1.75 13.54 5.62
C ASP A 82 0.69 12.42 5.76
N PRO A 83 0.31 12.05 7.00
CA PRO A 83 -0.77 11.10 7.24
C PRO A 83 -2.08 11.57 6.58
N GLY A 84 -2.51 10.85 5.54
CA GLY A 84 -3.74 11.15 4.78
C GLY A 84 -3.52 11.59 3.33
N GLN A 85 -2.29 11.95 2.96
CA GLN A 85 -1.93 12.24 1.56
C GLN A 85 -1.50 11.00 0.78
N LEU A 86 -1.09 9.93 1.47
CA LEU A 86 -0.66 8.67 0.87
C LEU A 86 -1.70 7.57 1.08
N ALA A 87 -2.20 7.01 -0.02
CA ALA A 87 -3.04 5.82 -0.02
C ALA A 87 -2.23 4.58 -0.45
N VAL A 88 -2.10 3.60 0.45
CA VAL A 88 -1.50 2.30 0.14
C VAL A 88 -2.62 1.28 -0.07
N THR A 89 -2.74 0.77 -1.30
CA THR A 89 -3.85 -0.12 -1.68
C THR A 89 -3.37 -1.42 -2.33
N ALA A 90 -4.17 -2.48 -2.21
CA ALA A 90 -3.99 -3.72 -2.96
C ALA A 90 -5.33 -4.26 -3.47
N SER A 91 -5.28 -5.18 -4.43
CA SER A 91 -6.49 -5.78 -5.03
C SER A 91 -7.20 -6.77 -4.09
N THR A 92 -6.48 -7.41 -3.16
CA THR A 92 -7.04 -8.41 -2.23
C THR A 92 -6.69 -8.09 -0.78
N GLY A 93 -7.53 -8.53 0.16
CA GLY A 93 -7.32 -8.30 1.60
C GLY A 93 -6.04 -8.93 2.13
N LEU A 94 -5.71 -10.15 1.68
CA LEU A 94 -4.46 -10.80 2.08
C LEU A 94 -3.22 -10.05 1.55
N ALA A 95 -3.32 -9.43 0.38
CA ALA A 95 -2.27 -8.60 -0.17
C ALA A 95 -2.15 -7.25 0.56
N SER A 96 -3.27 -6.61 0.90
CA SER A 96 -3.28 -5.32 1.60
C SER A 96 -2.64 -5.44 2.99
N THR A 97 -2.91 -6.54 3.71
CA THR A 97 -2.29 -6.82 5.01
C THR A 97 -0.77 -6.94 4.91
N LYS A 98 -0.23 -7.53 3.83
CA LYS A 98 1.22 -7.67 3.62
C LYS A 98 1.95 -6.34 3.42
N ILE A 99 1.23 -5.31 2.96
CA ILE A 99 1.76 -3.97 2.69
C ILE A 99 1.28 -2.94 3.71
N LYS A 100 0.57 -3.37 4.76
CA LYS A 100 -0.05 -2.52 5.79
C LYS A 100 -0.97 -1.44 5.20
N GLY A 101 -1.66 -1.78 4.11
CA GLY A 101 -2.62 -0.92 3.44
C GLY A 101 -4.04 -1.44 3.55
N THR A 102 -4.95 -0.85 2.76
CA THR A 102 -6.33 -1.31 2.61
C THR A 102 -6.57 -1.86 1.20
N THR A 103 -7.74 -2.43 0.92
CA THR A 103 -8.11 -2.81 -0.45
C THR A 103 -8.53 -1.58 -1.25
N LEU A 104 -8.37 -1.63 -2.58
CA LEU A 104 -8.83 -0.54 -3.45
C LEU A 104 -10.33 -0.25 -3.25
N HIS A 105 -11.14 -1.29 -3.07
CA HIS A 105 -12.58 -1.18 -2.82
C HIS A 105 -12.91 -0.45 -1.50
N SER A 106 -12.21 -0.80 -0.42
CA SER A 106 -12.39 -0.15 0.88
C SER A 106 -11.87 1.29 0.88
N TRP A 107 -10.74 1.54 0.20
CA TRP A 107 -10.19 2.89 0.07
C TRP A 107 -11.08 3.84 -0.75
N ALA A 108 -11.67 3.33 -1.84
CA ALA A 108 -12.54 4.11 -2.72
C ALA A 108 -13.97 4.26 -2.20
N GLY A 109 -14.36 3.52 -1.14
CA GLY A 109 -15.72 3.56 -0.60
C GLY A 109 -16.81 2.99 -1.53
N ILE A 110 -16.42 2.21 -2.54
CA ILE A 110 -17.32 1.68 -3.59
C ILE A 110 -18.10 0.42 -3.19
N GLY A 111 -17.87 -0.10 -1.97
CA GLY A 111 -18.45 -1.37 -1.53
C GLY A 111 -18.03 -2.53 -2.45
N LEU A 112 -18.99 -3.36 -2.87
CA LEU A 112 -18.74 -4.48 -3.78
C LEU A 112 -18.59 -4.07 -5.25
N GLY A 113 -18.71 -2.78 -5.60
CA GLY A 113 -18.53 -2.31 -6.97
C GLY A 113 -19.53 -2.90 -7.98
N LYS A 114 -20.70 -3.38 -7.52
CA LYS A 114 -21.76 -3.85 -8.42
C LYS A 114 -22.43 -2.65 -9.09
N ALA A 115 -22.07 -2.38 -10.34
CA ALA A 115 -22.83 -1.51 -11.21
C ALA A 115 -24.18 -2.20 -11.52
N GLY A 116 -25.20 -1.90 -10.71
CA GLY A 116 -26.55 -2.41 -10.90
C GLY A 116 -26.86 -3.67 -10.10
N SER A 117 -27.29 -3.50 -8.86
CA SER A 117 -28.38 -4.31 -8.33
C SER A 117 -29.40 -3.35 -7.73
N ARG A 118 -30.43 -3.05 -8.53
CA ARG A 118 -31.68 -2.44 -8.10
C ARG A 118 -32.22 -3.21 -6.88
N PHE A 119 -32.67 -2.42 -5.90
CA PHE A 119 -33.60 -2.70 -4.79
C PHE A 119 -33.43 -4.00 -4.01
#